data_AF-A0A2A2LY71-F1
#
_entry.id   AF-A0A2A2LY71-F1
#
_cell.length_a   1.000
_cell.length_b   1.000
_cell.length_c   1.000
_cell.angle_alpha   90.00
_cell.angle_beta   90.00
_cell.angle_gamma   90.00
#
_symmetry.space_group_name_H-M   'P 1'
#
loop_
_entity.id
_entity.type
_entity.pdbx_description
1 polymer ?
#
loop_
_entity_poly.entity_id
_entity_poly.type
_entity_poly.pdbx_seq_one_letter_code
_entity_poly.pdbx_strand_id
1 'polypeptide(L)'
;MNIFSVPSSVQYFSEELRNSTFKTTKGYLEATKESEGSNSVTWIVVNASTPFEFDSQQYFWGLDYLVIDEDEPVICVYPQSNNTEFANVKFSDGTPVTEIVFACPGKMHCYFYECANSNGGFW
;
A
#
# COMPACT_ATOMS: atom_id res chain seq x y z
N MET A 1 9.38 13.03 -13.20
CA MET A 1 8.73 11.98 -12.40
C MET A 1 9.07 10.65 -13.03
N ASN A 2 9.64 9.74 -12.25
CA ASN A 2 10.01 8.40 -12.72
C ASN A 2 9.14 7.39 -11.96
N ILE A 3 8.42 6.54 -12.69
CA ILE A 3 7.55 5.51 -12.10
C ILE A 3 8.24 4.17 -12.26
N PHE A 4 8.36 3.41 -11.16
CA PHE A 4 8.94 2.08 -11.16
C PHE A 4 7.95 1.07 -10.58
N SER A 5 7.79 -0.05 -11.27
CA SER A 5 7.03 -1.19 -10.75
C SER A 5 7.95 -2.12 -9.97
N VAL A 6 7.55 -2.45 -8.75
CA VAL A 6 8.26 -3.44 -7.92
C VAL A 6 7.93 -4.84 -8.44
N PRO A 7 8.91 -5.75 -8.59
CA PRO A 7 8.66 -7.11 -9.07
C PRO A 7 7.68 -7.89 -8.19
N SER A 8 6.68 -8.53 -8.80
CA SER A 8 5.65 -9.33 -8.11
C SER A 8 6.15 -10.64 -7.49
N SER A 9 7.41 -11.03 -7.72
CA SER A 9 8.04 -12.21 -7.13
C SER A 9 8.45 -12.02 -5.67
N VAL A 10 8.35 -10.80 -5.14
CA VAL A 10 8.62 -10.49 -3.73
C VAL A 10 7.31 -10.54 -2.95
N GLN A 11 6.75 -11.74 -2.82
CA GLN A 11 5.39 -11.94 -2.32
C GLN A 11 5.24 -11.92 -0.80
N TYR A 12 6.28 -11.54 -0.05
CA TYR A 12 6.23 -11.54 1.41
C TYR A 12 6.37 -10.11 1.92
N PHE A 13 5.23 -9.51 2.26
CA PHE A 13 5.15 -8.42 3.20
C PHE A 13 5.44 -8.98 4.59
N SER A 14 5.94 -8.14 5.50
CA SER A 14 5.85 -8.47 6.90
C SER A 14 4.37 -8.38 7.32
N GLU A 15 3.89 -9.33 8.12
CA GLU A 15 2.60 -9.21 8.83
C GLU A 15 2.49 -7.87 9.58
N GLU A 16 3.63 -7.26 9.89
CA GLU A 16 3.79 -5.96 10.53
C GLU A 16 3.27 -4.79 9.69
N LEU A 17 3.48 -4.74 8.36
CA LEU A 17 2.97 -3.64 7.54
C LEU A 17 1.45 -3.70 7.44
N ARG A 18 0.88 -4.90 7.27
CA ARG A 18 -0.57 -5.11 7.33
C ARG A 18 -1.12 -4.71 8.69
N ASN A 19 -0.54 -5.21 9.78
CA ASN A 19 -0.97 -4.88 11.14
C ASN A 19 -0.80 -3.40 11.48
N SER A 20 0.26 -2.76 10.99
CA SER A 20 0.49 -1.32 11.13
C SER A 20 -0.56 -0.54 10.37
N THR A 21 -0.82 -0.88 9.11
CA THR A 21 -1.90 -0.30 8.30
C THR A 21 -3.21 -0.37 9.06
N PHE A 22 -3.64 -1.53 9.57
CA PHE A 22 -4.89 -1.65 10.33
C PHE A 22 -4.89 -0.90 11.68
N LYS A 23 -3.72 -0.61 12.26
CA LYS A 23 -3.60 0.23 13.47
C LYS A 23 -3.62 1.73 13.15
N THR A 24 -2.91 2.18 12.12
CA THR A 24 -2.80 3.58 11.70
C THR A 24 -4.02 4.04 10.90
N THR A 25 -4.75 3.12 10.25
CA THR A 25 -6.00 3.40 9.51
C THR A 25 -7.28 3.20 10.32
N LYS A 26 -7.22 3.30 11.66
CA LYS A 26 -8.39 3.17 12.50
C LYS A 26 -9.42 4.28 12.16
N GLY A 27 -10.42 3.94 11.34
CA GLY A 27 -11.42 4.87 10.78
C GLY A 27 -11.38 5.04 9.26
N TYR A 28 -10.41 4.46 8.55
CA TYR A 28 -10.29 4.50 7.08
C TYR A 28 -10.43 3.13 6.41
N LEU A 29 -10.39 2.05 7.18
CA LEU A 29 -10.75 0.69 6.79
C LEU A 29 -11.86 0.16 7.67
N GLU A 30 -12.93 -0.35 7.06
CA GLU A 30 -14.06 -0.98 7.76
C GLU A 30 -14.12 -2.48 7.48
N ALA A 31 -14.16 -3.29 8.54
CA ALA A 31 -14.33 -4.73 8.43
C ALA A 31 -15.79 -5.06 8.10
N THR A 32 -16.01 -5.77 7.00
CA THR A 32 -17.29 -6.38 6.65
C THR A 32 -17.17 -7.89 6.56
N LYS A 33 -18.26 -8.59 6.88
CA LYS A 33 -18.35 -10.03 6.67
C LYS A 33 -19.12 -10.27 5.38
N GLU A 34 -18.59 -11.13 4.51
CA GLU A 34 -19.25 -11.45 3.24
C GLU A 34 -20.62 -12.13 3.43
N SER A 35 -20.85 -12.79 4.58
CA SER A 35 -22.14 -13.36 4.95
C SER A 35 -22.27 -13.63 6.46
N GLU A 36 -23.51 -13.70 6.97
CA GLU A 36 -23.79 -14.17 8.33
C GLU A 36 -23.23 -15.58 8.54
N GLY A 37 -22.26 -15.71 9.44
CA GLY A 37 -21.56 -16.98 9.74
C GLY A 37 -20.23 -17.19 9.02
N SER A 38 -19.82 -16.28 8.11
CA SER A 38 -18.49 -16.33 7.51
C SER A 38 -17.40 -15.86 8.49
N ASN A 39 -16.27 -16.57 8.49
CA ASN A 39 -15.03 -16.13 9.14
C ASN A 39 -14.18 -15.25 8.21
N SER A 40 -14.56 -15.12 6.94
CA SER A 40 -13.87 -14.28 5.97
C SER A 40 -14.27 -12.83 6.18
N VAL A 41 -13.29 -12.02 6.58
CA VAL A 41 -13.44 -10.57 6.70
C VAL A 41 -12.90 -9.93 5.42
N THR A 42 -13.70 -9.08 4.79
CA THR A 42 -13.27 -8.16 3.75
C THR A 42 -13.11 -6.79 4.39
N TRP A 43 -12.13 -6.01 3.95
CA TRP A 43 -11.94 -4.65 4.43
C TRP A 43 -12.31 -3.65 3.34
N ILE A 44 -13.10 -2.65 3.70
CA ILE A 44 -13.56 -1.61 2.79
C ILE A 44 -12.75 -0.34 3.06
N VAL A 45 -12.11 0.19 2.02
CA VAL A 45 -11.49 1.51 2.02
C VAL A 45 -12.61 2.55 2.02
N VAL A 46 -12.83 3.19 3.16
CA VAL A 46 -13.86 4.24 3.33
C VAL A 46 -13.33 5.64 3.06
N ASN A 47 -12.01 5.83 3.06
CA ASN A 47 -11.37 7.10 2.72
C ASN A 47 -10.04 6.85 1.96
N ALA A 48 -10.13 6.73 0.64
CA ALA A 48 -8.99 6.41 -0.20
C ALA A 48 -7.99 7.57 -0.36
N SER A 49 -8.41 8.82 -0.15
CA SER A 49 -7.57 10.01 -0.23
C SER A 49 -6.66 10.20 0.99
N THR A 50 -6.87 9.44 2.06
CA THR A 50 -6.01 9.50 3.25
C THR A 50 -4.95 8.40 3.13
N PRO A 51 -3.65 8.75 3.13
CA PRO A 51 -2.60 7.75 3.11
C PRO A 51 -2.62 6.90 4.39
N PHE A 52 -2.10 5.69 4.30
CA PHE A 52 -1.74 4.89 5.46
C PHE A 52 -0.24 4.92 5.69
N GLU A 53 0.17 4.80 6.95
CA GLU A 53 1.57 4.91 7.35
C GLU A 53 2.12 3.57 7.83
N PHE A 54 3.32 3.25 7.37
CA PHE A 54 4.16 2.19 7.90
C PHE A 54 5.62 2.62 7.89
N ASP A 55 6.31 2.37 9.00
CA ASP A 55 7.71 2.75 9.20
C ASP A 55 8.02 4.21 8.81
N SER A 56 7.11 5.13 9.16
CA SER A 56 7.17 6.56 8.82
C SER A 56 7.07 6.89 7.31
N GLN A 57 6.78 5.91 6.45
CA GLN A 57 6.49 6.09 5.04
C GLN A 57 4.97 6.13 4.81
N GLN A 58 4.54 7.08 3.98
CA GLN A 58 3.16 7.14 3.51
C GLN A 58 2.95 6.29 2.28
N TYR A 59 1.86 5.52 2.29
CA TYR A 59 1.39 4.70 1.19
C TYR A 59 -0.04 5.07 0.82
N PHE A 60 -0.36 4.89 -0.45
CA PHE A 60 -1.65 5.25 -1.03
C PHE A 60 -2.24 4.05 -1.77
N TRP A 61 -3.58 3.99 -1.84
CA TRP A 61 -4.32 2.88 -2.44
C TRP A 61 -4.29 2.86 -3.98
N GLY A 62 -3.45 3.68 -4.60
CA GLY A 62 -3.28 3.77 -6.04
C GLY A 62 -2.73 5.12 -6.47
N LEU A 63 -2.27 5.20 -7.72
CA LEU A 63 -1.72 6.43 -8.31
C LEU A 63 -2.68 7.62 -8.25
N ASP A 64 -3.98 7.39 -8.39
CA ASP A 64 -5.01 8.45 -8.37
C ASP A 64 -5.15 9.13 -7.00
N TYR A 65 -4.65 8.50 -5.93
CA TYR A 65 -4.72 9.02 -4.56
C TYR A 65 -3.37 9.56 -4.08
N LEU A 66 -2.29 9.35 -4.84
CA LEU A 66 -0.95 9.80 -4.48
C LEU A 66 -0.89 11.33 -4.43
N VAL A 67 -0.37 11.85 -3.33
CA VAL A 67 0.00 13.26 -3.22
C VAL A 67 1.45 13.39 -3.66
N ILE A 68 1.68 14.14 -4.76
CA ILE A 68 3.02 14.31 -5.33
C ILE A 68 3.75 15.44 -4.58
N ASP A 69 4.91 15.10 -4.02
CA ASP A 69 5.87 16.06 -3.48
C ASP A 69 7.03 16.26 -4.50
N GLU A 70 7.52 17.49 -4.64
CA GLU A 70 8.68 17.80 -5.49
C GLU A 70 9.97 17.18 -4.92
N ASP A 71 10.04 16.97 -3.61
CA ASP A 71 11.18 16.34 -2.94
C ASP A 71 11.21 14.81 -3.13
N GLU A 72 10.09 14.20 -3.56
CA GLU A 72 9.92 12.76 -3.75
C GLU A 72 9.52 12.37 -5.20
N PRO A 73 10.37 12.64 -6.20
CA PRO A 73 10.01 12.49 -7.62
C PRO A 73 9.99 11.04 -8.14
N VAL A 74 10.33 10.06 -7.30
CA VAL A 74 10.39 8.63 -7.64
C VAL A 74 9.15 7.95 -7.08
N ILE A 75 8.29 7.42 -7.95
CA ILE A 75 7.06 6.75 -7.52
C ILE A 75 7.25 5.25 -7.64
N CYS A 76 6.98 4.54 -6.55
CA CYS A 76 7.04 3.10 -6.45
C CYS A 76 5.64 2.53 -6.47
N VAL A 77 5.35 1.69 -7.47
CA VAL A 77 4.07 1.01 -7.63
C VAL A 77 4.25 -0.44 -7.27
N TYR A 78 3.51 -0.88 -6.26
CA TYR A 78 3.50 -2.26 -5.82
C TYR A 78 2.15 -2.91 -6.18
N PRO A 79 2.12 -3.84 -7.15
CA PRO A 79 0.89 -4.48 -7.59
C PRO A 79 0.37 -5.45 -6.51
N GLN A 80 -0.93 -5.34 -6.20
CA GLN A 80 -1.64 -6.28 -5.36
C GLN A 80 -2.20 -7.42 -6.22
N SER A 81 -1.98 -8.66 -5.78
CA SER A 81 -2.54 -9.87 -6.42
C SER A 81 -3.30 -10.70 -5.39
N ASN A 82 -4.01 -11.75 -5.82
CA ASN A 82 -4.87 -12.55 -4.94
C ASN A 82 -4.15 -13.21 -3.74
N ASN A 83 -2.81 -13.27 -3.75
CA ASN A 83 -2.00 -13.87 -2.68
C ASN A 83 -1.29 -12.80 -1.80
N THR A 84 -1.68 -11.54 -1.92
CA THR A 84 -1.11 -10.44 -1.14
C THR A 84 -1.92 -10.13 0.11
N GLU A 85 -1.33 -9.37 1.01
CA GLU A 85 -1.85 -9.00 2.32
C GLU A 85 -3.11 -8.14 2.25
N PHE A 86 -3.30 -7.48 1.11
CA PHE A 86 -4.47 -6.67 0.80
C PHE A 86 -5.43 -7.32 -0.21
N ALA A 87 -5.29 -8.63 -0.50
CA ALA A 87 -6.19 -9.35 -1.40
C ALA A 87 -7.66 -9.31 -0.98
N ASN A 88 -7.93 -9.11 0.32
CA ASN A 88 -9.28 -8.96 0.87
C ASN A 88 -9.68 -7.49 1.11
N VAL A 89 -8.97 -6.53 0.53
CA VAL A 89 -9.30 -5.09 0.60
C VAL A 89 -9.95 -4.63 -0.70
N LYS A 90 -11.03 -3.88 -0.57
CA LYS A 90 -11.81 -3.33 -1.68
C LYS A 90 -12.17 -1.87 -1.41
N PHE A 91 -12.39 -1.10 -2.45
CA PHE A 91 -12.99 0.22 -2.36
C PHE A 91 -14.50 0.10 -2.06
N SER A 92 -15.11 1.22 -1.66
CA SER A 92 -16.54 1.29 -1.32
C SER A 92 -17.48 0.92 -2.47
N ASP A 93 -17.02 1.03 -3.72
CA ASP A 93 -17.75 0.60 -4.93
C ASP A 93 -17.64 -0.91 -5.20
N GLY A 94 -16.89 -1.65 -4.37
CA GLY A 94 -16.64 -3.08 -4.49
C GLY A 94 -15.43 -3.44 -5.35
N THR A 95 -14.77 -2.45 -5.96
CA THR A 95 -13.57 -2.68 -6.78
C THR A 95 -12.41 -3.13 -5.88
N PRO A 96 -11.69 -4.22 -6.22
CA PRO A 96 -10.54 -4.65 -5.43
C PRO A 96 -9.40 -3.64 -5.52
N VAL A 97 -8.62 -3.52 -4.45
CA VAL A 97 -7.34 -2.81 -4.49
C VAL A 97 -6.37 -3.61 -5.36
N THR A 98 -5.88 -3.01 -6.44
CA THR A 98 -4.97 -3.66 -7.40
C THR A 98 -3.52 -3.25 -7.23
N GLU A 99 -3.25 -2.21 -6.46
CA GLU A 99 -1.91 -1.70 -6.19
C GLU A 99 -1.88 -0.88 -4.90
N ILE A 100 -0.70 -0.72 -4.34
CA ILE A 100 -0.38 0.36 -3.41
C ILE A 100 0.81 1.13 -3.96
N VAL A 101 0.89 2.41 -3.66
CA VAL A 101 1.95 3.27 -4.17
C VAL A 101 2.57 4.09 -3.04
N PHE A 102 3.85 4.41 -3.18
CA PHE A 102 4.58 5.31 -2.29
C PHE A 102 5.60 6.10 -3.10
N ALA A 103 6.02 7.24 -2.56
CA ALA A 103 6.99 8.12 -3.19
C ALA A 103 8.33 8.07 -2.44
N CYS A 104 9.41 8.25 -3.18
CA CYS A 104 10.78 8.21 -2.71
C CYS A 104 11.57 9.44 -3.17
N PRO A 105 12.59 9.87 -2.39
CA PRO A 105 13.51 10.90 -2.81
C PRO A 105 14.26 10.55 -4.11
N GLY A 106 14.63 11.57 -4.88
CA GLY A 106 15.09 11.40 -6.27
C GLY A 106 16.36 10.56 -6.50
N LYS A 107 17.14 10.29 -5.45
CA LYS A 107 18.35 9.44 -5.50
C LYS A 107 18.11 8.01 -5.01
N MET A 108 16.87 7.69 -4.66
CA MET A 108 16.48 6.40 -4.11
C MET A 108 15.82 5.55 -5.19
N HIS A 109 15.78 4.25 -4.91
CA HIS A 109 15.18 3.24 -5.74
C HIS A 109 14.07 2.54 -4.98
N CYS A 110 13.08 2.06 -5.73
CA CYS A 110 12.02 1.23 -5.19
C CYS A 110 12.57 -0.15 -4.88
N TYR A 111 12.72 -0.46 -3.60
CA TYR A 111 13.16 -1.76 -3.15
C TYR A 111 12.12 -2.33 -2.19
N PHE A 112 11.36 -3.30 -2.69
CA PHE A 112 10.22 -3.87 -1.97
C PHE A 112 9.19 -2.79 -1.64
N TYR A 113 9.10 -2.39 -0.37
CA TYR A 113 8.13 -1.42 0.15
C TYR A 113 8.82 -0.16 0.69
N GLU A 114 10.13 -0.05 0.49
CA GLU A 114 10.94 1.01 1.08
C GLU A 114 11.76 1.71 0.01
N CYS A 115 12.13 2.95 0.32
CA CYS A 115 13.09 3.69 -0.45
C CYS A 115 14.49 3.22 -0.05
N ALA A 116 15.23 2.64 -0.99
CA ALA A 116 16.61 2.23 -0.75
C ALA A 116 17.58 2.99 -1.65
N ASN A 117 18.75 3.35 -1.13
CA ASN A 117 19.83 3.83 -1.97
C ASN A 117 20.48 2.69 -2.77
N SER A 118 21.32 3.03 -3.74
CA SER A 118 22.00 2.05 -4.62
C SER A 118 22.94 1.08 -3.87
N ASN A 119 23.25 1.35 -2.60
CA ASN A 119 24.09 0.52 -1.74
C ASN A 119 23.26 -0.34 -0.76
N GLY A 120 21.93 -0.35 -0.88
CA GLY A 120 21.04 -1.09 0.03
C GLY A 120 20.84 -0.45 1.40
N GLY A 121 21.17 0.83 1.56
CA GLY A 121 20.81 1.60 2.75
C GLY A 121 19.36 2.08 2.67
N PHE A 122 18.58 1.76 3.70
CA PHE A 122 17.18 2.15 3.87
C PHE A 122 17.07 3.57 4.42
N TRP A 123 15.92 4.21 4.21
CA TRP A 123 15.57 5.53 4.74
C TRP A 123 14.38 5.44 5.67
#